data_AF-A0A918J5K6-F1
#
_entry.id   AF-A0A918J5K6-F1
#
_cell.length_a   1.000
_cell.length_b   1.000
_cell.length_c   1.000
_cell.angle_alpha   90.00
_cell.angle_beta   90.00
_cell.angle_gamma   90.00
#
_symmetry.space_group_name_H-M   'P 1'
#
loop_
_entity.id
_entity.type
_entity.pdbx_description
1 polymer ?
#
loop_
_entity_poly.entity_id
_entity_poly.type
_entity_poly.pdbx_seq_one_letter_code
_entity_poly.pdbx_strand_id
1 'polypeptide(L)'
;MKKNFVLALIYSFVFIGAHGQSATDIALLYNDLTVFETPMALTLNKKVKKRDIAKIKNNSLRETARALYENNYDSKFRMAEYKAHLSPSVLGQQLMIGDGYSKYENITGIYLPKGEQLVLVDGIKEDTEVGLVIVNWNRRAPAGIEPTKDPAGWGIQKKKYNLHNGVNVINLTF
;
A
#
# COMPACT_ATOMS: atom_id res chain seq x y z
N MET A 1 28.42 -9.64 -58.37
CA MET A 1 27.36 -9.70 -57.34
C MET A 1 27.96 -10.15 -56.02
N LYS A 2 28.19 -9.24 -55.07
CA LYS A 2 28.51 -9.56 -53.68
C LYS A 2 27.64 -8.68 -52.79
N LYS A 3 26.73 -9.30 -52.05
CA LYS A 3 25.76 -8.64 -51.16
C LYS A 3 26.46 -8.31 -49.84
N ASN A 4 26.46 -7.05 -49.45
CA ASN A 4 26.92 -6.60 -48.14
C ASN A 4 25.81 -6.87 -47.12
N PHE A 5 26.10 -7.72 -46.12
CA PHE A 5 25.19 -8.02 -45.02
C PHE A 5 25.54 -7.08 -43.85
N VAL A 6 24.79 -5.99 -43.70
CA VAL A 6 24.90 -5.11 -42.53
C VAL A 6 23.98 -5.65 -41.46
N LEU A 7 24.54 -6.25 -40.42
CA LEU A 7 23.81 -6.69 -39.23
C LEU A 7 23.60 -5.47 -38.31
N ALA A 8 22.46 -4.80 -38.44
CA ALA A 8 22.05 -3.76 -37.50
C ALA A 8 21.48 -4.41 -36.24
N LEU A 9 22.30 -4.51 -35.19
CA LEU A 9 21.90 -5.04 -33.90
C LEU A 9 21.15 -3.93 -33.12
N ILE A 10 19.83 -3.86 -33.32
CA ILE A 10 18.96 -2.94 -32.58
C ILE A 10 18.81 -3.50 -31.16
N TYR A 11 19.64 -3.01 -30.23
CA TYR A 11 19.42 -3.16 -28.80
C TYR A 11 18.23 -2.29 -28.40
N SER A 12 17.02 -2.83 -28.52
CA SER A 12 15.85 -2.25 -27.88
C SER A 12 15.98 -2.46 -26.37
N PHE A 13 16.58 -1.49 -25.68
CA PHE A 13 16.46 -1.36 -24.23
C PHE A 13 14.99 -1.10 -23.92
N VAL A 14 14.26 -2.15 -23.57
CA VAL A 14 12.94 -2.02 -22.94
C VAL A 14 13.22 -1.46 -21.54
N PHE A 15 13.11 -0.15 -21.39
CA PHE A 15 12.98 0.48 -20.08
C PHE A 15 11.64 0.00 -19.50
N ILE A 16 11.70 -1.09 -18.73
CA ILE A 16 10.65 -1.41 -17.77
C ILE A 16 10.76 -0.33 -16.70
N GLY A 17 9.92 0.70 -16.82
CA GLY A 17 9.76 1.71 -15.79
C GLY A 17 9.25 1.03 -14.51
N ALA A 18 10.18 0.62 -13.66
CA ALA A 18 9.88 0.52 -12.24
C ALA A 18 9.52 1.93 -11.80
N HIS A 19 8.23 2.21 -11.62
CA HIS A 19 7.75 3.41 -10.95
C HIS A 19 8.17 3.36 -9.47
N GLY A 20 9.47 3.47 -9.21
CA GLY A 20 9.97 3.88 -7.90
C GLY A 20 9.67 5.36 -7.75
N GLN A 21 8.98 5.73 -6.68
CA GLN A 21 8.71 7.13 -6.40
C GLN A 21 10.02 7.88 -6.18
N SER A 22 10.11 9.09 -6.74
CA SER A 22 11.30 9.91 -6.59
C SER A 22 11.39 10.43 -5.15
N ALA A 23 12.61 10.60 -4.63
CA ALA A 23 12.83 11.23 -3.32
C ALA A 23 12.14 12.60 -3.20
N THR A 24 11.97 13.28 -4.33
CA THR A 24 11.23 14.54 -4.43
C THR A 24 9.75 14.38 -4.08
N ASP A 25 9.11 13.29 -4.48
CA ASP A 25 7.67 13.07 -4.30
C ASP A 25 7.37 12.77 -2.83
N ILE A 26 8.23 11.99 -2.18
CA ILE A 26 8.17 11.73 -0.75
C ILE A 26 8.39 13.03 0.05
N ALA A 27 9.36 13.86 -0.35
CA ALA A 27 9.60 15.16 0.30
C ALA A 27 8.38 16.09 0.19
N LEU A 28 7.69 16.09 -0.95
CA LEU A 28 6.44 16.85 -1.13
C LEU A 28 5.32 16.33 -0.21
N LEU A 29 5.19 15.02 -0.04
CA LEU A 29 4.23 14.42 0.90
C LEU A 29 4.51 14.86 2.35
N TYR A 30 5.77 14.85 2.77
CA TYR A 30 6.13 15.33 4.11
C TYR A 30 5.87 16.82 4.29
N ASN A 31 6.05 17.64 3.24
CA ASN A 31 5.69 19.05 3.29
C ASN A 31 4.16 19.23 3.45
N ASP A 32 3.37 18.47 2.70
CA ASP A 32 1.90 18.47 2.82
C ASP A 32 1.45 18.05 4.24
N LEU A 33 2.16 17.12 4.88
CA LEU A 33 1.88 16.66 6.25
C LEU A 33 2.10 17.74 7.33
N THR A 34 2.84 18.82 7.05
CA THR A 34 3.06 19.90 8.03
C THR A 34 1.80 20.66 8.42
N VAL A 35 0.71 20.51 7.67
CA VAL A 35 -0.61 21.09 7.99
C VAL A 35 -1.24 20.37 9.19
N PHE A 36 -0.86 19.12 9.46
CA PHE A 36 -1.40 18.31 10.54
C PHE A 36 -0.57 18.45 11.82
N GLU A 37 -1.16 18.15 12.98
CA GLU A 37 -0.44 18.19 14.27
C GLU A 37 0.60 17.06 14.39
N THR A 38 0.28 15.90 13.80
CA THR A 38 1.15 14.72 13.81
C THR A 38 1.28 14.12 12.41
N PRO A 39 2.35 13.34 12.14
CA PRO A 39 2.52 12.63 10.86
C PRO A 39 1.41 11.63 10.54
N MET A 40 0.57 11.27 11.51
CA MET A 40 -0.59 10.37 11.33
C MET A 40 -1.81 11.07 10.73
N ALA A 41 -1.75 12.39 10.50
CA ALA A 41 -2.80 13.17 9.84
C ALA A 41 -4.21 13.02 10.48
N LEU A 42 -4.27 12.88 11.81
CA LEU A 42 -5.53 12.69 12.55
C LEU A 42 -6.19 14.01 12.97
N THR A 43 -5.40 15.06 13.14
CA THR A 43 -5.85 16.39 13.56
C THR A 43 -5.08 17.47 12.82
N LEU A 44 -5.72 18.63 12.64
CA LEU A 44 -5.12 19.81 11.99
C LEU A 44 -4.48 20.72 13.03
N ASN A 45 -3.39 21.40 12.64
CA ASN A 45 -2.82 22.45 13.46
C ASN A 45 -3.84 23.56 13.77
N LYS A 46 -3.86 24.07 15.00
CA LYS A 46 -4.83 25.08 15.49
C LYS A 46 -4.96 26.34 14.64
N LYS A 47 -3.94 26.68 13.84
CA LYS A 47 -3.89 27.91 13.01
C LYS A 47 -4.16 27.67 11.52
N VAL A 48 -4.52 26.45 11.12
CA VAL A 48 -4.75 26.09 9.72
C VAL A 48 -5.97 26.82 9.18
N LYS A 49 -5.81 27.47 8.01
CA LYS A 49 -6.90 28.11 7.28
C LYS A 49 -7.20 27.33 6.00
N LYS A 50 -8.39 27.54 5.43
CA LYS A 50 -8.80 26.92 4.14
C LYS A 50 -7.77 27.10 3.02
N ARG A 51 -7.08 28.26 2.98
CA ARG A 51 -6.03 28.54 2.00
C ARG A 51 -4.80 27.63 2.13
N ASP A 52 -4.50 27.15 3.34
CA ASP A 52 -3.36 26.29 3.60
C ASP A 52 -3.69 24.86 3.17
N ILE A 53 -4.94 24.41 3.43
CA ILE A 53 -5.48 23.15 2.91
C ILE A 53 -5.46 23.13 1.38
N ALA A 54 -5.83 24.24 0.72
CA ALA A 54 -5.83 24.34 -0.73
C ALA A 54 -4.42 24.24 -1.36
N LYS A 55 -3.34 24.49 -0.59
CA LYS A 55 -1.96 24.38 -1.06
C LYS A 55 -1.41 22.96 -1.04
N ILE A 56 -2.05 22.06 -0.27
CA ILE A 56 -1.68 20.64 -0.19
C ILE A 56 -1.69 20.06 -1.61
N LYS A 57 -0.60 19.42 -2.03
CA LYS A 57 -0.46 18.88 -3.39
C LYS A 57 -1.15 17.54 -3.53
N ASN A 58 -0.90 16.62 -2.59
CA ASN A 58 -1.50 15.30 -2.59
C ASN A 58 -3.02 15.39 -2.39
N ASN A 59 -3.77 14.75 -3.29
CA ASN A 59 -5.23 14.85 -3.27
C ASN A 59 -5.84 14.19 -2.02
N SER A 60 -5.36 13.01 -1.64
CA SER A 60 -5.87 12.27 -0.48
C SER A 60 -5.64 13.04 0.82
N LEU A 61 -4.44 13.60 1.04
CA LEU A 61 -4.16 14.45 2.20
C LEU A 61 -5.02 15.72 2.22
N ARG A 62 -5.25 16.33 1.05
CA ARG A 62 -6.08 17.53 0.94
C ARG A 62 -7.55 17.24 1.30
N GLU A 63 -8.08 16.11 0.83
CA GLU A 63 -9.43 15.66 1.14
C GLU A 63 -9.59 15.34 2.64
N THR A 64 -8.62 14.62 3.22
CA THR A 64 -8.59 14.35 4.66
C THR A 64 -8.52 15.64 5.47
N ALA A 65 -7.63 16.57 5.11
CA ALA A 65 -7.52 17.86 5.78
C ALA A 65 -8.82 18.67 5.69
N ARG A 66 -9.48 18.68 4.53
CA ARG A 66 -10.79 19.34 4.38
C ARG A 66 -11.84 18.70 5.28
N ALA A 67 -11.95 17.37 5.30
CA ALA A 67 -12.92 16.65 6.12
C ALA A 67 -12.70 16.90 7.63
N LEU A 68 -11.43 16.94 8.06
CA LEU A 68 -11.08 17.30 9.44
C LEU A 68 -11.45 18.74 9.77
N TYR A 69 -11.18 19.68 8.86
CA TYR A 69 -11.53 21.09 9.03
C TYR A 69 -13.06 21.30 9.16
N GLU A 70 -13.84 20.49 8.44
CA GLU A 70 -15.30 20.52 8.44
C GLU A 70 -15.92 19.67 9.58
N ASN A 71 -15.09 19.02 10.42
CA ASN A 71 -15.52 18.07 11.46
C ASN A 71 -16.39 16.91 10.94
N ASN A 72 -16.16 16.47 9.70
CA ASN A 72 -16.89 15.39 9.03
C ASN A 72 -15.97 14.21 8.66
N TYR A 73 -14.86 14.04 9.36
CA TYR A 73 -13.94 12.93 9.13
C TYR A 73 -14.32 11.74 10.03
N ASP A 74 -14.66 10.60 9.40
CA ASP A 74 -14.86 9.34 10.12
C ASP A 74 -13.54 8.55 10.21
N SER A 75 -13.03 8.42 11.44
CA SER A 75 -11.79 7.71 11.73
C SER A 75 -11.97 6.21 12.01
N LYS A 76 -13.21 5.72 12.20
CA LYS A 76 -13.51 4.39 12.78
C LYS A 76 -12.80 3.21 12.11
N PHE A 77 -12.56 3.30 10.80
CA PHE A 77 -11.86 2.27 10.03
C PHE A 77 -10.62 2.81 9.29
N ARG A 78 -10.22 4.06 9.54
CA ARG A 78 -9.07 4.71 8.88
C ARG A 78 -7.89 4.89 9.82
N MET A 79 -8.11 4.72 11.11
CA MET A 79 -7.08 4.68 12.15
C MET A 79 -7.35 3.48 13.04
N ALA A 80 -6.31 2.71 13.32
CA ALA A 80 -6.37 1.56 14.22
C ALA A 80 -4.99 1.31 14.83
N GLU A 81 -5.00 0.70 16.01
CA GLU A 81 -3.81 0.16 16.65
C GLU A 81 -3.78 -1.34 16.48
N TYR A 82 -2.64 -1.87 16.04
CA TYR A 82 -2.46 -3.30 15.80
C TYR A 82 -1.48 -3.90 16.79
N LYS A 83 -1.88 -4.99 17.43
CA LYS A 83 -1.03 -5.73 18.37
C LYS A 83 -0.17 -6.72 17.60
N ALA A 84 1.07 -6.89 18.04
CA ALA A 84 1.93 -7.96 17.55
C ALA A 84 1.40 -9.31 18.06
N HIS A 85 1.20 -10.24 17.13
CA HIS A 85 0.85 -11.63 17.42
C HIS A 85 2.01 -12.54 17.02
N LEU A 86 2.08 -13.73 17.63
CA LEU A 86 3.00 -14.76 17.18
C LEU A 86 2.65 -15.16 15.74
N SER A 87 3.67 -15.41 14.92
CA SER A 87 3.41 -15.88 13.56
C SER A 87 2.63 -17.20 13.61
N PRO A 88 1.64 -17.41 12.70
CA PRO A 88 0.87 -18.65 12.64
C PRO A 88 1.73 -19.90 12.54
N SER A 89 2.89 -19.82 11.88
CA SER A 89 3.84 -20.92 11.76
C SER A 89 4.49 -21.28 13.11
N VAL A 90 4.93 -20.28 13.87
CA VAL A 90 5.51 -20.49 15.21
C VAL A 90 4.45 -21.05 16.16
N LEU A 91 3.24 -20.47 16.13
CA LEU A 91 2.13 -20.93 16.96
C LEU A 91 1.70 -22.36 16.61
N GLY A 92 1.61 -22.67 15.32
CA GLY A 92 1.29 -24.01 14.83
C GLY A 92 2.32 -25.07 15.21
N GLN A 93 3.61 -24.70 15.22
CA GLN A 93 4.69 -25.56 15.70
C GLN A 93 4.60 -25.78 17.21
N GLN A 94 4.37 -24.72 18.00
CA GLN A 94 4.25 -24.81 19.45
C GLN A 94 3.06 -25.68 19.89
N LEU A 95 1.96 -25.64 19.14
CA LEU A 95 0.74 -26.39 19.44
C LEU A 95 0.65 -27.73 18.71
N MET A 96 1.64 -28.09 17.90
CA MET A 96 1.70 -29.33 17.12
C MET A 96 0.49 -29.54 16.18
N ILE A 97 -0.10 -28.46 15.68
CA ILE A 97 -1.27 -28.52 14.78
C ILE A 97 -0.94 -28.28 13.30
N GLY A 98 0.35 -28.12 12.98
CA GLY A 98 0.79 -27.81 11.61
C GLY A 98 0.36 -26.41 11.15
N ASP A 99 -0.02 -26.26 9.88
CA ASP A 99 -0.39 -24.99 9.24
C ASP A 99 -1.90 -24.71 9.33
N GLY A 100 -2.45 -24.80 10.55
CA GLY A 100 -3.89 -24.70 10.81
C GLY A 100 -4.41 -23.30 11.17
N TYR A 101 -3.54 -22.36 11.54
CA TYR A 101 -3.95 -21.01 11.94
C TYR A 101 -4.19 -20.08 10.75
N SER A 102 -5.09 -19.11 10.93
CA SER A 102 -5.29 -18.04 9.96
C SER A 102 -3.99 -17.26 9.75
N LYS A 103 -3.64 -17.02 8.48
CA LYS A 103 -2.53 -16.14 8.08
C LYS A 103 -2.93 -14.67 7.98
N TYR A 104 -4.20 -14.37 8.27
CA TYR A 104 -4.78 -13.04 8.22
C TYR A 104 -5.34 -12.70 9.60
N GLU A 105 -4.48 -12.12 10.42
CA GLU A 105 -4.84 -11.46 11.68
C GLU A 105 -4.75 -9.94 11.49
N ASN A 106 -5.23 -9.15 12.45
CA ASN A 106 -5.20 -7.68 12.35
C ASN A 106 -5.89 -7.12 11.08
N ILE A 107 -7.11 -7.60 10.80
CA ILE A 107 -7.89 -7.15 9.64
C ILE A 107 -8.20 -5.65 9.76
N THR A 108 -7.84 -4.89 8.72
CA THR A 108 -8.02 -3.42 8.72
C THR A 108 -9.45 -2.97 8.45
N GLY A 109 -10.23 -3.78 7.75
CA GLY A 109 -11.56 -3.40 7.26
C GLY A 109 -11.54 -2.40 6.09
N ILE A 110 -10.36 -2.09 5.54
CA ILE A 110 -10.19 -1.13 4.44
C ILE A 110 -10.12 -1.86 3.11
N TYR A 111 -10.94 -1.43 2.16
CA TYR A 111 -10.78 -1.76 0.75
C TYR A 111 -9.82 -0.78 0.09
N LEU A 112 -8.74 -1.28 -0.52
CA LEU A 112 -7.81 -0.48 -1.30
C LEU A 112 -8.13 -0.66 -2.80
N PRO A 113 -8.51 0.40 -3.52
CA PRO A 113 -8.68 0.33 -4.97
C PRO A 113 -7.31 0.26 -5.67
N LYS A 114 -7.35 -0.13 -6.95
CA LYS A 114 -6.17 -0.08 -7.83
C LYS A 114 -5.60 1.34 -7.90
N GLY A 115 -4.28 1.41 -8.07
CA GLY A 115 -3.52 2.64 -8.16
C GLY A 115 -2.79 2.96 -6.87
N GLU A 116 -2.42 4.24 -6.74
CA GLU A 116 -1.60 4.74 -5.64
C GLU A 116 -2.42 5.00 -4.39
N GLN A 117 -2.01 4.42 -3.26
CA GLN A 117 -2.65 4.55 -1.97
C GLN A 117 -1.63 5.01 -0.92
N LEU A 118 -1.98 6.00 -0.13
CA LEU A 118 -1.15 6.52 0.95
C LEU A 118 -1.50 5.82 2.27
N VAL A 119 -0.51 5.24 2.95
CA VAL A 119 -0.64 4.61 4.25
C VAL A 119 0.34 5.24 5.22
N LEU A 120 -0.17 5.76 6.34
CA LEU A 120 0.61 6.39 7.39
C LEU A 120 0.75 5.40 8.54
N VAL A 121 1.97 5.19 9.01
CA VAL A 121 2.29 4.18 10.03
C VAL A 121 3.17 4.80 11.09
N ASP A 122 2.93 4.41 12.35
CA ASP A 122 3.78 4.79 13.48
C ASP A 122 3.87 3.61 14.46
N GLY A 123 4.88 3.61 15.33
CA GLY A 123 5.05 2.63 16.39
C GLY A 123 5.68 1.30 15.99
N ILE A 124 6.23 1.17 14.77
CA ILE A 124 7.08 0.02 14.42
C ILE A 124 8.42 0.14 15.17
N LYS A 125 8.80 -0.91 15.91
CA LYS A 125 10.10 -0.98 16.60
C LYS A 125 11.22 -1.20 15.58
N GLU A 126 12.42 -0.67 15.85
CA GLU A 126 13.57 -0.69 14.91
C GLU A 126 13.90 -2.08 14.36
N ASP A 127 13.79 -3.12 15.20
CA ASP A 127 14.09 -4.52 14.82
C ASP A 127 12.85 -5.35 14.49
N THR A 128 11.73 -4.72 14.13
CA THR A 128 10.50 -5.43 13.77
C THR A 128 10.08 -5.11 12.34
N GLU A 129 10.00 -6.14 11.51
CA GLU A 129 9.41 -6.04 10.19
C GLU A 129 7.89 -6.18 10.26
N VAL A 130 7.18 -5.18 9.74
CA VAL A 130 5.73 -5.21 9.57
C VAL A 130 5.40 -5.08 8.09
N GLY A 131 4.37 -5.79 7.63
CA GLY A 131 3.91 -5.65 6.25
C GLY A 131 2.39 -5.60 6.13
N LEU A 132 1.91 -4.78 5.21
CA LEU A 132 0.51 -4.77 4.79
C LEU A 132 0.28 -5.89 3.78
N VAL A 133 -0.69 -6.77 4.07
CA VAL A 133 -1.12 -7.79 3.13
C VAL A 133 -2.45 -7.38 2.52
N ILE A 134 -2.47 -7.22 1.20
CA ILE A 134 -3.68 -6.92 0.42
C ILE A 134 -4.11 -8.19 -0.30
N VAL A 135 -5.37 -8.57 -0.12
CA VAL A 135 -5.93 -9.83 -0.60
C VAL A 135 -7.14 -9.54 -1.50
N ASN A 136 -7.13 -10.07 -2.72
CA ASN A 136 -8.30 -10.00 -3.60
C ASN A 136 -9.19 -11.24 -3.37
N TRP A 137 -10.10 -11.12 -2.41
CA TRP A 137 -11.09 -12.17 -2.08
C TRP A 137 -12.06 -12.47 -3.22
N ASN A 138 -12.21 -11.55 -4.18
CA ASN A 138 -13.12 -11.68 -5.31
C ASN A 138 -12.46 -12.25 -6.57
N ARG A 139 -11.21 -12.72 -6.47
CA ARG A 139 -10.50 -13.31 -7.61
C ARG A 139 -11.24 -14.55 -8.10
N ARG A 140 -11.50 -14.60 -9.40
CA ARG A 140 -12.13 -15.72 -10.12
C ARG A 140 -11.30 -16.09 -11.33
N ALA A 141 -11.50 -17.29 -11.84
CA ALA A 141 -10.94 -17.69 -13.12
C ALA A 141 -11.41 -16.72 -14.23
N PRO A 142 -10.56 -16.42 -15.22
CA PRO A 142 -10.96 -15.59 -16.36
C PRO A 142 -12.18 -16.17 -17.05
N ALA A 143 -13.03 -15.31 -17.61
CA ALA A 143 -14.23 -15.74 -18.31
C ALA A 143 -13.88 -16.73 -19.44
N GLY A 144 -14.58 -17.85 -19.50
CA GLY A 144 -14.33 -18.92 -20.47
C GLY A 144 -13.26 -19.94 -20.07
N ILE A 145 -12.59 -19.77 -18.92
CA ILE A 145 -11.66 -20.76 -18.37
C ILE A 145 -12.33 -21.49 -17.21
N GLU A 146 -12.34 -22.81 -17.25
CA GLU A 146 -12.76 -23.63 -16.12
C GLU A 146 -11.84 -23.36 -14.92
N PRO A 147 -12.36 -23.20 -13.69
CA PRO A 147 -11.52 -22.93 -12.51
C PRO A 147 -10.38 -23.93 -12.28
N THR A 148 -10.57 -25.20 -12.70
CA THR A 148 -9.56 -26.27 -12.68
C THR A 148 -8.34 -26.00 -13.56
N LYS A 149 -8.48 -25.18 -14.60
CA LYS A 149 -7.46 -24.89 -15.62
C LYS A 149 -6.96 -23.44 -15.54
N ASP A 150 -7.23 -22.77 -14.43
CA ASP A 150 -6.78 -21.39 -14.25
C ASP A 150 -5.24 -21.33 -14.23
N PRO A 151 -4.59 -20.57 -15.14
CA PRO A 151 -3.14 -20.46 -15.20
C PRO A 151 -2.53 -19.83 -13.94
N ALA A 152 -3.29 -19.05 -13.17
CA ALA A 152 -2.88 -18.49 -11.88
C ALA A 152 -3.24 -19.42 -10.69
N GLY A 153 -3.72 -20.65 -10.96
CA GLY A 153 -4.05 -21.66 -9.97
C GLY A 153 -5.37 -21.41 -9.24
N TRP A 154 -5.68 -22.17 -8.19
CA TRP A 154 -6.92 -22.03 -7.40
C TRP A 154 -6.83 -21.01 -6.25
N GLY A 155 -5.65 -20.41 -6.06
CA GLY A 155 -5.35 -19.59 -4.89
C GLY A 155 -5.97 -18.19 -4.91
N ILE A 156 -6.03 -17.57 -3.73
CA ILE A 156 -6.39 -16.17 -3.61
C ILE A 156 -5.16 -15.32 -3.99
N GLN A 157 -5.38 -14.31 -4.84
CA GLN A 157 -4.32 -13.38 -5.19
C GLN A 157 -4.05 -12.43 -4.02
N LYS A 158 -2.78 -12.33 -3.61
CA LYS A 158 -2.36 -11.42 -2.54
C LYS A 158 -1.04 -10.73 -2.88
N LYS A 159 -0.83 -9.55 -2.32
CA LYS A 159 0.47 -8.85 -2.30
C LYS A 159 0.80 -8.43 -0.88
N LYS A 160 2.10 -8.49 -0.55
CA LYS A 160 2.66 -7.96 0.69
C LYS A 160 3.48 -6.71 0.37
N TYR A 161 3.30 -5.67 1.16
CA TYR A 161 4.08 -4.44 1.12
C TYR A 161 4.74 -4.28 2.48
N ASN A 162 6.07 -4.17 2.54
CA ASN A 162 6.75 -3.87 3.79
C ASN A 162 6.45 -2.43 4.19
N LEU A 163 6.23 -2.22 5.49
CA LEU A 163 5.90 -0.92 6.04
C LEU A 163 7.06 -0.40 6.89
N HIS A 164 7.20 0.92 6.93
CA HIS A 164 8.08 1.63 7.85
C HIS A 164 7.32 2.77 8.55
N ASN A 165 7.87 3.31 9.64
CA ASN A 165 7.29 4.48 10.28
C ASN A 165 7.28 5.69 9.31
N GLY A 166 6.20 6.45 9.31
CA GLY A 166 5.95 7.56 8.41
C GLY A 166 5.12 7.17 7.17
N VAL A 167 5.52 7.74 6.03
CA VAL A 167 4.76 7.69 4.77
C VAL A 167 5.09 6.44 3.99
N ASN A 168 4.09 5.60 3.73
CA ASN A 168 4.20 4.44 2.85
C ASN A 168 3.27 4.63 1.66
N VAL A 169 3.82 4.59 0.44
CA VAL A 169 3.00 4.68 -0.77
C VAL A 169 2.90 3.33 -1.46
N ILE A 170 1.66 2.87 -1.61
CA ILE A 170 1.32 1.53 -2.06
C ILE A 170 0.71 1.63 -3.45
N ASN A 171 1.38 1.07 -4.45
CA ASN A 171 0.84 0.94 -5.79
C ASN A 171 0.19 -0.43 -5.99
N LEU A 172 -1.14 -0.48 -6.00
CA LEU A 172 -1.92 -1.69 -6.17
C LEU A 172 -2.31 -1.90 -7.63
N THR A 173 -2.00 -3.08 -8.19
CA THR A 173 -2.15 -3.32 -9.64
C THR A 173 -3.25 -4.31 -10.02
N PHE A 174 -3.89 -4.98 -9.05
CA PHE A 174 -4.78 -6.13 -9.29
C PHE A 174 -6.16 -5.98 -8.67
#